data_AF-A0A4R8QNP9-F1
#
_entry.id   AF-A0A4R8QNP9-F1
#
_cell.length_a   1.000
_cell.length_b   1.000
_cell.length_c   1.000
_cell.angle_alpha   90.00
_cell.angle_beta   90.00
_cell.angle_gamma   90.00
#
_symmetry.space_group_name_H-M   'P 1'
#
loop_
_entity.id
_entity.type
_entity.pdbx_description
1 polymer ?
#
loop_
_entity_poly.entity_id
_entity_poly.type
_entity_poly.pdbx_seq_one_letter_code
_entity_poly.pdbx_strand_id
1 'polypeptide(L)'
;MGFSDINRVVDVGFRDSNRRQLRSARLAFRDAQSACIIKETDEGESIPFPLSNITGRDIDIQKRTARKETTAWINGVQFGFNWGTYKNSQEAEKDDRIDKYYYLKDNAKCGWEIRLGTAQDAGSNAFDNDHVFEAQTISLFFTWLGDGNLGDKAGTTRKPKPSWVADVLLNEGSPRVFRLARPGRTPEDKKKTPNQIPLATPAQGETIDNIIAYGGARSDRVPADHRLTVDRTSKNFALVEEDTNKRKGTFFKLANPSALKPEDRKKNMPPTANESRQWIRTCAAVFQYLGYRDSAKPAKEPVWDKWMRVSNWVDLVLHEFDKDYPWGKYGDEEPLRDDGRHPSLRSLYAYWIDVYLSNIEDVAEDWATRAKAAFEKKYGSGTRQDEKAWWEQ
;
A
#
# COMPACT_ATOMS: atom_id res chain seq x y z
N MET A 1 -25.07 -34.85 9.40
CA MET A 1 -25.89 -34.33 8.29
C MET A 1 -26.46 -33.00 8.73
N GLY A 2 -26.09 -31.91 8.06
CA GLY A 2 -26.53 -30.55 8.39
C GLY A 2 -25.54 -29.50 7.89
N PHE A 3 -25.89 -28.86 6.77
CA PHE A 3 -25.19 -27.71 6.18
C PHE A 3 -25.68 -26.43 6.87
N SER A 4 -24.89 -25.85 7.77
CA SER A 4 -24.94 -24.45 8.19
C SER A 4 -23.96 -24.24 9.35
N ASP A 5 -22.70 -23.85 9.11
CA ASP A 5 -21.82 -23.17 10.10
C ASP A 5 -20.35 -23.01 9.60
N ILE A 6 -20.13 -22.28 8.50
CA ILE A 6 -18.75 -21.88 8.07
C ILE A 6 -18.59 -20.35 7.89
N ASN A 7 -19.64 -19.54 8.06
CA ASN A 7 -19.57 -18.09 7.82
C ASN A 7 -19.56 -17.20 9.10
N ARG A 8 -19.14 -17.70 10.28
CA ARG A 8 -19.32 -16.92 11.53
C ARG A 8 -18.11 -16.66 12.42
N VAL A 9 -16.88 -16.98 12.00
CA VAL A 9 -15.69 -16.77 12.86
C VAL A 9 -14.83 -15.56 12.45
N VAL A 10 -15.13 -14.86 11.34
CA VAL A 10 -14.31 -13.72 10.87
C VAL A 10 -14.98 -12.34 11.07
N ASP A 11 -16.23 -12.24 11.57
CA ASP A 11 -16.99 -10.97 11.52
C ASP A 11 -17.30 -10.31 12.89
N VAL A 12 -16.70 -10.74 14.01
CA VAL A 12 -17.06 -10.19 15.35
C VAL A 12 -15.89 -9.55 16.12
N GLY A 13 -14.63 -9.81 15.77
CA GLY A 13 -13.46 -9.21 16.45
C GLY A 13 -12.99 -7.86 15.91
N PHE A 14 -13.30 -7.53 14.65
CA PHE A 14 -12.66 -6.44 13.90
C PHE A 14 -13.50 -5.14 13.80
N ARG A 15 -14.76 -5.14 14.26
CA ARG A 15 -15.73 -4.05 13.98
C ARG A 15 -16.07 -3.11 15.14
N ASP A 16 -15.80 -3.48 16.39
CA ASP A 16 -16.36 -2.76 17.54
C ASP A 16 -15.44 -1.75 18.24
N SER A 17 -14.11 -1.86 18.13
CA SER A 17 -13.19 -0.87 18.75
C SER A 17 -13.19 0.47 17.98
N ASN A 18 -13.18 0.44 16.65
CA ASN A 18 -13.10 1.65 15.81
C ASN A 18 -14.41 2.45 15.71
N ARG A 19 -15.58 1.87 16.02
CA ARG A 19 -16.88 2.56 15.87
C ARG A 19 -17.23 3.51 17.01
N ARG A 20 -16.69 3.33 18.22
CA ARG A 20 -17.00 4.18 19.38
C ARG A 20 -16.22 5.49 19.40
N GLN A 21 -14.97 5.50 18.91
CA GLN A 21 -14.17 6.74 18.85
C GLN A 21 -14.60 7.69 17.72
N LEU A 22 -15.07 7.17 16.57
CA LEU A 22 -15.47 7.98 15.41
C LEU A 22 -16.86 8.65 15.53
N ARG A 23 -17.75 8.18 16.42
CA ARG A 23 -19.08 8.80 16.60
C ARG A 23 -19.05 10.07 17.44
N SER A 24 -18.13 10.19 18.38
CA SER A 24 -18.01 11.39 19.23
C SER A 24 -17.43 12.59 18.47
N ALA A 25 -16.66 12.37 17.40
CA ALA A 25 -16.08 13.42 16.57
C ALA A 25 -17.08 14.08 15.59
N ARG A 26 -18.22 13.42 15.28
CA ARG A 26 -19.16 13.88 14.23
C ARG A 26 -20.12 15.00 14.64
N LEU A 27 -20.25 15.30 15.94
CA LEU A 27 -21.26 16.23 16.45
C LEU A 27 -20.76 17.69 16.63
N ALA A 28 -19.46 17.97 16.49
CA ALA A 28 -18.89 19.27 16.85
C ALA A 28 -18.58 20.24 15.68
N PHE A 29 -18.79 19.86 14.42
CA PHE A 29 -18.11 20.54 13.28
C PHE A 29 -18.98 21.42 12.37
N ARG A 30 -20.16 21.88 12.79
CA ARG A 30 -21.06 22.61 11.87
C ARG A 30 -20.83 24.12 11.75
N ASP A 31 -20.08 24.78 12.63
CA ASP A 31 -20.13 26.26 12.74
C ASP A 31 -18.80 27.04 12.57
N ALA A 32 -17.72 26.46 12.05
CA ALA A 32 -16.44 27.18 11.90
C ALA A 32 -15.96 27.28 10.45
N GLN A 33 -16.63 28.09 9.62
CA GLN A 33 -16.26 28.27 8.19
C GLN A 33 -15.69 29.63 7.79
N SER A 34 -15.45 30.57 8.71
CA SER A 34 -14.98 31.91 8.31
C SER A 34 -14.03 32.54 9.32
N ALA A 35 -12.71 32.31 9.18
CA ALA A 35 -11.64 33.30 9.46
C ALA A 35 -10.26 32.63 9.55
N CYS A 36 -9.48 32.72 8.48
CA CYS A 36 -8.04 32.50 8.58
C CYS A 36 -7.34 33.25 7.44
N ILE A 37 -7.31 34.59 7.52
CA ILE A 37 -6.48 35.45 6.65
C ILE A 37 -5.54 36.22 7.58
N ILE A 38 -4.24 36.15 7.30
CA ILE A 38 -3.27 37.15 7.75
C ILE A 38 -2.71 37.73 6.44
N LYS A 39 -2.77 39.06 6.36
CA LYS A 39 -2.64 39.87 5.14
C LYS A 39 -1.38 39.57 4.32
N GLU A 40 -1.57 39.59 3.01
CA GLU A 40 -0.54 39.76 1.98
C GLU A 40 0.07 41.17 2.06
N THR A 41 1.31 41.29 1.61
CA THR A 41 1.87 42.56 1.12
C THR A 41 2.44 42.31 -0.28
N ASP A 42 2.13 43.27 -1.15
CA ASP A 42 2.08 43.22 -2.60
C ASP A 42 3.42 43.31 -3.35
N GLU A 43 3.38 42.68 -4.54
CA GLU A 43 3.92 43.03 -5.86
C GLU A 43 5.42 43.36 -6.10
N GLY A 44 5.93 42.81 -7.22
CA GLY A 44 7.20 43.20 -7.83
C GLY A 44 7.59 42.39 -9.08
N GLU A 45 6.85 42.59 -10.17
CA GLU A 45 7.22 42.57 -11.60
C GLU A 45 8.05 41.44 -12.28
N SER A 46 7.60 41.17 -13.51
CA SER A 46 8.04 40.25 -14.58
C SER A 46 9.53 40.21 -14.93
N ILE A 47 10.02 39.18 -15.65
CA ILE A 47 10.29 39.16 -17.12
C ILE A 47 10.68 37.72 -17.57
N PRO A 48 10.49 37.33 -18.86
CA PRO A 48 10.43 35.94 -19.37
C PRO A 48 11.72 35.42 -20.07
N PHE A 49 11.66 34.13 -20.47
CA PHE A 49 12.52 33.37 -21.44
C PHE A 49 13.80 32.68 -20.90
N PRO A 50 14.40 31.68 -21.62
CA PRO A 50 13.86 30.74 -22.61
C PRO A 50 14.23 29.26 -22.32
N LEU A 51 13.50 28.35 -22.97
CA LEU A 51 13.91 26.96 -23.19
C LEU A 51 15.10 26.90 -24.17
N SER A 52 16.23 26.33 -23.75
CA SER A 52 17.12 25.64 -24.69
C SER A 52 18.01 24.59 -24.00
N ASN A 53 17.91 23.38 -24.55
CA ASN A 53 18.95 22.35 -24.59
C ASN A 53 19.15 21.42 -23.38
N ILE A 54 18.08 20.71 -23.01
CA ILE A 54 18.15 19.25 -22.80
C ILE A 54 16.91 18.68 -23.49
N THR A 55 17.08 17.81 -24.49
CA THR A 55 15.96 17.20 -25.24
C THR A 55 15.15 16.29 -24.31
N GLY A 56 14.10 16.85 -23.70
CA GLY A 56 13.13 16.12 -22.86
C GLY A 56 12.40 14.97 -23.57
N ARG A 57 12.58 14.80 -24.89
CA ARG A 57 12.08 13.64 -25.64
C ARG A 57 12.75 12.33 -25.26
N ASP A 58 14.01 12.31 -24.80
CA ASP A 58 14.69 11.04 -24.50
C ASP A 58 14.37 10.48 -23.12
N ILE A 59 13.90 11.33 -22.18
CA ILE A 59 13.40 10.90 -20.87
C ILE A 59 11.90 10.55 -20.93
N ASP A 60 11.11 11.23 -21.75
CA ASP A 60 9.68 10.94 -21.89
C ASP A 60 9.38 9.68 -22.74
N ILE A 61 10.35 9.16 -23.51
CA ILE A 61 10.20 7.87 -24.20
C ILE A 61 10.46 6.67 -23.27
N GLN A 62 11.19 6.86 -22.15
CA GLN A 62 11.31 5.84 -21.10
C GLN A 62 10.05 5.70 -20.22
N LYS A 63 9.05 6.59 -20.37
CA LYS A 63 7.73 6.48 -19.71
C LYS A 63 6.75 5.54 -20.43
N ARG A 64 7.22 4.75 -21.40
CA ARG A 64 6.47 3.58 -21.87
C ARG A 64 6.57 2.49 -20.81
N THR A 65 5.50 2.28 -20.04
CA THR A 65 5.20 0.95 -19.46
C THR A 65 6.39 0.31 -18.74
N ALA A 66 7.00 1.00 -17.78
CA ALA A 66 8.09 0.41 -17.01
C ALA A 66 7.55 -0.78 -16.21
N ARG A 67 8.07 -1.97 -16.51
CA ARG A 67 7.90 -3.16 -15.70
C ARG A 67 8.30 -2.81 -14.27
N LYS A 68 7.43 -3.02 -13.30
CA LYS A 68 7.73 -2.72 -11.91
C LYS A 68 8.39 -3.94 -11.30
N GLU A 69 9.58 -3.73 -10.76
CA GLU A 69 10.32 -4.75 -10.05
C GLU A 69 10.66 -4.29 -8.63
N THR A 70 10.61 -5.23 -7.69
CA THR A 70 11.23 -5.07 -6.37
C THR A 70 12.26 -6.17 -6.19
N THR A 71 13.14 -6.04 -5.20
CA THR A 71 14.14 -7.08 -4.92
C THR A 71 14.20 -7.40 -3.44
N ALA A 72 14.60 -8.63 -3.11
CA ALA A 72 14.91 -9.08 -1.76
C ALA A 72 16.25 -9.81 -1.74
N TRP A 73 17.00 -9.65 -0.65
CA TRP A 73 18.25 -10.39 -0.42
C TRP A 73 17.97 -11.53 0.55
N ILE A 74 18.12 -12.78 0.10
CA ILE A 74 17.81 -13.98 0.87
C ILE A 74 18.92 -14.98 0.64
N ASN A 75 19.46 -15.55 1.72
CA ASN A 75 20.56 -16.51 1.66
C ASN A 75 21.76 -16.02 0.81
N GLY A 76 22.08 -14.72 0.88
CA GLY A 76 23.16 -14.09 0.11
C GLY A 76 22.87 -13.88 -1.39
N VAL A 77 21.65 -14.20 -1.86
CA VAL A 77 21.22 -14.06 -3.26
C VAL A 77 20.17 -12.98 -3.39
N GLN A 78 20.26 -12.17 -4.44
CA GLN A 78 19.24 -11.17 -4.77
C GLN A 78 18.16 -11.80 -5.67
N PHE A 79 16.92 -11.78 -5.20
CA PHE A 79 15.74 -12.22 -5.95
C PHE A 79 14.95 -11.00 -6.44
N GLY A 80 14.52 -11.04 -7.70
CA GLY A 80 13.67 -10.01 -8.31
C GLY A 80 12.22 -10.45 -8.38
N PHE A 81 11.30 -9.56 -8.02
CA PHE A 81 9.85 -9.78 -8.07
C PHE A 81 9.26 -8.94 -9.19
N ASN A 82 8.60 -9.59 -10.16
CA ASN A 82 7.99 -8.92 -11.30
C ASN A 82 6.51 -8.64 -11.04
N TRP A 83 6.16 -7.36 -10.90
CA TRP A 83 4.79 -6.91 -10.65
C TRP A 83 4.00 -6.60 -11.92
N GLY A 84 4.55 -6.94 -13.09
CA GLY A 84 3.99 -6.61 -14.38
C GLY A 84 4.20 -5.14 -14.74
N THR A 85 3.32 -4.65 -15.59
CA THR A 85 3.42 -3.30 -16.14
C THR A 85 2.33 -2.43 -15.58
N TYR A 86 2.67 -1.18 -15.27
CA TYR A 86 1.71 -0.19 -14.79
C TYR A 86 1.44 0.87 -15.86
N LYS A 87 0.20 1.34 -15.88
CA LYS A 87 -0.15 2.59 -16.57
C LYS A 87 0.56 3.77 -15.92
N ASN A 88 1.04 4.69 -16.74
CA ASN A 88 1.46 5.99 -16.24
C ASN A 88 0.25 6.85 -15.84
N SER A 89 0.46 7.96 -15.12
CA SER A 89 -0.62 8.81 -14.60
C SER A 89 -1.57 9.31 -15.71
N GLN A 90 -1.06 9.66 -16.90
CA GLN A 90 -1.89 10.12 -18.03
C GLN A 90 -2.80 9.01 -18.60
N GLU A 91 -2.31 7.77 -18.64
CA GLU A 91 -3.11 6.62 -19.06
C GLU A 91 -4.13 6.21 -17.98
N ALA A 92 -3.76 6.38 -16.71
CA ALA A 92 -4.64 6.11 -15.57
C ALA A 92 -5.80 7.12 -15.50
N GLU A 93 -5.53 8.41 -15.76
CA GLU A 93 -6.56 9.46 -15.85
C GLU A 93 -7.65 9.16 -16.89
N LYS A 94 -7.31 8.43 -17.96
CA LYS A 94 -8.26 8.06 -19.03
C LYS A 94 -9.01 6.75 -18.74
N ASP A 95 -8.64 6.01 -17.71
CA ASP A 95 -9.21 4.70 -17.39
C ASP A 95 -10.39 4.82 -16.42
N ASP A 96 -11.60 4.55 -16.88
CA ASP A 96 -12.83 4.66 -16.08
C ASP A 96 -12.90 3.66 -14.90
N ARG A 97 -12.06 2.62 -14.91
CA ARG A 97 -11.97 1.61 -13.84
C ARG A 97 -11.14 2.07 -12.64
N ILE A 98 -10.37 3.15 -12.77
CA ILE A 98 -9.52 3.69 -11.72
C ILE A 98 -10.29 4.77 -10.95
N ASP A 99 -10.23 4.71 -9.63
CA ASP A 99 -10.78 5.76 -8.78
C ASP A 99 -9.81 6.93 -8.73
N LYS A 100 -10.30 8.13 -9.03
CA LYS A 100 -9.46 9.27 -9.36
C LYS A 100 -9.70 10.47 -8.48
N TYR A 101 -8.63 11.23 -8.37
CA TYR A 101 -8.54 12.51 -7.69
C TYR A 101 -8.83 12.37 -6.21
N TYR A 102 -8.03 11.54 -5.54
CA TYR A 102 -7.85 11.63 -4.10
C TYR A 102 -6.87 12.78 -3.83
N TYR A 103 -7.36 13.87 -3.26
CA TYR A 103 -6.57 15.08 -3.06
C TYR A 103 -6.79 15.64 -1.68
N LEU A 104 -5.77 16.31 -1.16
CA LEU A 104 -5.92 17.11 0.05
C LEU A 104 -6.76 18.33 -0.30
N LYS A 105 -7.91 18.50 0.34
CA LYS A 105 -8.77 19.65 0.02
C LYS A 105 -8.07 20.96 0.38
N ASP A 106 -7.89 21.81 -0.63
CA ASP A 106 -7.42 23.17 -0.44
C ASP A 106 -8.49 24.06 0.24
N ASN A 107 -7.98 25.06 0.98
CA ASN A 107 -8.67 26.04 1.84
C ASN A 107 -8.88 25.75 3.32
N ALA A 108 -8.56 24.56 3.84
CA ALA A 108 -8.51 24.41 5.28
C ALA A 108 -7.07 24.63 5.77
N LYS A 109 -6.70 25.86 6.15
CA LYS A 109 -5.40 26.14 6.81
C LYS A 109 -5.12 25.21 8.01
N CYS A 110 -6.17 24.55 8.52
CA CYS A 110 -6.17 23.58 9.62
C CYS A 110 -6.90 22.27 9.27
N GLY A 111 -7.09 21.91 7.99
CA GLY A 111 -7.79 20.68 7.60
C GLY A 111 -6.87 19.66 6.95
N TRP A 112 -7.00 18.41 7.34
CA TRP A 112 -6.20 17.28 6.85
C TRP A 112 -6.99 16.35 5.91
N GLU A 113 -8.24 16.70 5.61
CA GLU A 113 -9.20 15.82 4.94
C GLU A 113 -8.82 15.53 3.48
N ILE A 114 -8.59 14.26 3.19
CA ILE A 114 -8.55 13.73 1.83
C ILE A 114 -9.96 13.67 1.27
N ARG A 115 -10.14 14.11 0.03
CA ARG A 115 -11.40 14.02 -0.69
C ARG A 115 -11.24 13.32 -2.02
N LEU A 116 -12.33 12.69 -2.46
CA LEU A 116 -12.47 12.18 -3.81
C LEU A 116 -13.27 13.19 -4.66
N GLY A 117 -12.64 13.74 -5.69
CA GLY A 117 -13.20 14.81 -6.51
C GLY A 117 -13.25 14.50 -8.00
N THR A 118 -13.57 15.54 -8.76
CA THR A 118 -13.37 15.64 -10.20
C THR A 118 -12.02 16.32 -10.49
N ALA A 119 -11.60 16.32 -11.76
CA ALA A 119 -10.44 17.09 -12.19
C ALA A 119 -10.59 18.59 -11.90
N GLN A 120 -11.83 19.11 -11.93
CA GLN A 120 -12.13 20.50 -11.59
C GLN A 120 -11.95 20.76 -10.09
N ASP A 121 -12.41 19.84 -9.24
CA ASP A 121 -12.27 19.96 -7.78
C ASP A 121 -10.81 19.88 -7.32
N ALA A 122 -9.99 19.12 -8.06
CA ALA A 122 -8.58 18.91 -7.81
C ALA A 122 -7.67 20.05 -8.30
N GLY A 123 -8.19 20.96 -9.15
CA GLY A 123 -7.46 22.11 -9.64
C GLY A 123 -6.15 21.76 -10.37
N SER A 124 -5.06 22.43 -10.01
CA SER A 124 -3.73 22.26 -10.61
C SER A 124 -2.84 21.24 -9.87
N ASN A 125 -3.41 20.42 -8.98
CA ASN A 125 -2.63 19.46 -8.21
C ASN A 125 -2.00 18.41 -9.14
N ALA A 126 -0.78 18.00 -8.82
CA ALA A 126 -0.11 16.90 -9.50
C ALA A 126 -0.57 15.57 -8.91
N PHE A 127 -0.80 14.59 -9.78
CA PHE A 127 -1.35 13.30 -9.41
C PHE A 127 -0.48 12.15 -9.91
N ASP A 128 -0.35 11.15 -9.05
CA ASP A 128 0.33 9.90 -9.36
C ASP A 128 -0.59 8.70 -9.26
N ASN A 129 -0.31 7.71 -10.11
CA ASN A 129 -0.93 6.40 -10.01
C ASN A 129 -0.41 5.69 -8.75
N ASP A 130 -1.31 5.46 -7.80
CA ASP A 130 -1.05 4.73 -6.57
C ASP A 130 -1.33 3.23 -6.73
N HIS A 131 -0.33 2.45 -6.38
CA HIS A 131 -0.45 1.02 -6.12
C HIS A 131 -0.89 0.91 -4.67
N VAL A 132 -2.21 0.95 -4.44
CA VAL A 132 -2.79 1.03 -3.10
C VAL A 132 -2.14 0.01 -2.16
N PHE A 133 -1.99 -1.22 -2.63
CA PHE A 133 -1.09 -2.20 -2.04
C PHE A 133 0.35 -2.00 -2.57
N GLU A 134 1.26 -1.66 -1.67
CA GLU A 134 2.66 -1.39 -2.02
C GLU A 134 3.39 -2.68 -2.41
N ALA A 135 3.89 -2.76 -3.64
CA ALA A 135 4.66 -3.89 -4.16
C ALA A 135 5.84 -4.30 -3.24
N GLN A 136 6.47 -3.31 -2.59
CA GLN A 136 7.59 -3.56 -1.69
C GLN A 136 7.22 -4.38 -0.44
N THR A 137 5.93 -4.40 -0.06
CA THR A 137 5.40 -5.19 1.07
C THR A 137 5.76 -6.67 0.92
N ILE A 138 5.58 -7.26 -0.26
CA ILE A 138 5.87 -8.69 -0.45
C ILE A 138 7.38 -8.99 -0.49
N SER A 139 8.20 -8.10 -1.07
CA SER A 139 9.65 -8.27 -0.97
C SER A 139 10.14 -8.18 0.49
N LEU A 140 9.52 -7.33 1.32
CA LEU A 140 9.81 -7.25 2.74
C LEU A 140 9.38 -8.51 3.49
N PHE A 141 8.23 -9.10 3.13
CA PHE A 141 7.78 -10.38 3.68
C PHE A 141 8.80 -11.50 3.42
N PHE A 142 9.24 -11.67 2.17
CA PHE A 142 10.23 -12.71 1.83
C PHE A 142 11.60 -12.43 2.46
N THR A 143 11.99 -11.15 2.58
CA THR A 143 13.20 -10.76 3.30
C THR A 143 13.11 -11.18 4.78
N TRP A 144 12.00 -10.87 5.45
CA TRP A 144 11.76 -11.27 6.84
C TRP A 144 11.70 -12.79 7.02
N LEU A 145 11.07 -13.49 6.07
CA LEU A 145 10.93 -14.95 6.13
C LEU A 145 12.29 -15.65 6.02
N GLY A 146 13.21 -15.08 5.23
CA GLY A 146 14.53 -15.63 4.94
C GLY A 146 15.71 -14.89 5.58
N ASP A 147 15.48 -14.09 6.63
CA ASP A 147 16.51 -13.27 7.29
C ASP A 147 17.50 -14.08 8.15
N GLY A 148 17.21 -15.36 8.42
CA GLY A 148 18.04 -16.24 9.23
C GLY A 148 17.85 -16.11 10.74
N ASN A 149 16.93 -15.25 11.20
CA ASN A 149 16.56 -15.17 12.60
C ASN A 149 15.60 -16.31 12.98
N LEU A 150 16.16 -17.49 13.24
CA LEU A 150 15.42 -18.69 13.62
C LEU A 150 14.86 -18.65 15.06
N GLY A 151 15.23 -17.62 15.84
CA GLY A 151 14.72 -17.40 17.20
C GLY A 151 13.31 -16.80 17.22
N ASP A 152 12.94 -16.06 16.18
CA ASP A 152 11.62 -15.43 16.09
C ASP A 152 10.54 -16.49 15.84
N LYS A 153 9.46 -16.40 16.63
CA LYS A 153 8.26 -17.20 16.45
C LYS A 153 7.09 -16.32 16.06
N ALA A 154 6.38 -16.72 15.02
CA ALA A 154 5.03 -16.27 14.73
C ALA A 154 4.05 -17.14 15.53
N GLY A 155 3.75 -16.71 16.76
CA GLY A 155 3.00 -17.53 17.72
C GLY A 155 3.75 -18.82 18.08
N THR A 156 3.25 -19.97 17.61
CA THR A 156 3.86 -21.29 17.84
C THR A 156 4.72 -21.78 16.65
N THR A 157 4.87 -20.97 15.60
CA THR A 157 5.58 -21.34 14.36
C THR A 157 6.93 -20.62 14.30
N ARG A 158 8.01 -21.38 14.15
CA ARG A 158 9.36 -20.88 13.87
C ARG A 158 9.53 -20.61 12.39
N LYS A 159 10.31 -19.60 12.04
CA LYS A 159 10.69 -19.31 10.65
C LYS A 159 11.52 -20.43 10.02
N PRO A 160 11.45 -20.61 8.69
CA PRO A 160 12.31 -21.54 7.95
C PRO A 160 13.77 -21.06 7.91
N LYS A 161 14.68 -21.94 7.48
CA LYS A 161 16.04 -21.53 7.10
C LYS A 161 16.02 -20.68 5.82
N PRO A 162 16.96 -19.73 5.67
CA PRO A 162 17.08 -18.93 4.45
C PRO A 162 17.24 -19.77 3.17
N SER A 163 17.95 -20.89 3.25
CA SER A 163 18.11 -21.84 2.14
C SER A 163 16.78 -22.37 1.64
N TRP A 164 15.86 -22.69 2.54
CA TRP A 164 14.54 -23.18 2.18
C TRP A 164 13.71 -22.12 1.47
N VAL A 165 13.71 -20.88 1.97
CA VAL A 165 13.02 -19.75 1.33
C VAL A 165 13.57 -19.54 -0.09
N ALA A 166 14.88 -19.48 -0.24
CA ALA A 166 15.54 -19.32 -1.53
C ALA A 166 15.23 -20.49 -2.48
N ASP A 167 15.50 -21.73 -2.08
CA ASP A 167 15.53 -22.88 -2.97
C ASP A 167 14.15 -23.49 -3.24
N VAL A 168 13.19 -23.30 -2.33
CA VAL A 168 11.85 -23.88 -2.44
C VAL A 168 10.84 -22.86 -2.96
N LEU A 169 10.93 -21.60 -2.54
CA LEU A 169 9.89 -20.60 -2.86
C LEU A 169 10.23 -19.72 -4.07
N LEU A 170 11.50 -19.37 -4.27
CA LEU A 170 11.88 -18.26 -5.16
C LEU A 170 12.79 -18.66 -6.34
N ASN A 171 13.78 -19.54 -6.11
CA ASN A 171 14.77 -19.88 -7.11
C ASN A 171 14.20 -20.82 -8.17
N GLU A 172 13.74 -20.27 -9.29
CA GLU A 172 13.19 -21.04 -10.40
C GLU A 172 14.12 -22.13 -10.96
N GLY A 173 15.43 -21.95 -10.84
CA GLY A 173 16.45 -22.92 -11.28
C GLY A 173 16.81 -23.98 -10.24
N SER A 174 16.30 -23.86 -9.01
CA SER A 174 16.55 -24.84 -7.96
C SER A 174 15.83 -26.16 -8.25
N PRO A 175 16.48 -27.33 -8.08
CA PRO A 175 15.80 -28.62 -8.16
C PRO A 175 14.79 -28.83 -7.01
N ARG A 176 14.83 -27.99 -5.96
CA ARG A 176 13.93 -28.04 -4.80
C ARG A 176 12.69 -27.15 -4.96
N VAL A 177 12.65 -26.31 -6.01
CA VAL A 177 11.60 -25.30 -6.19
C VAL A 177 10.22 -25.95 -6.23
N PHE A 178 9.31 -25.40 -5.45
CA PHE A 178 7.93 -25.83 -5.44
C PHE A 178 7.12 -24.94 -6.39
N ARG A 179 6.55 -25.55 -7.43
CA ARG A 179 5.67 -24.88 -8.39
C ARG A 179 4.23 -25.26 -8.10
N LEU A 180 3.42 -24.28 -7.71
CA LEU A 180 2.00 -24.48 -7.43
C LEU A 180 1.23 -24.61 -8.74
N ALA A 181 0.73 -25.81 -9.03
CA ALA A 181 -0.03 -26.15 -10.22
C ALA A 181 -1.52 -26.30 -9.90
N ARG A 182 -2.30 -25.29 -10.30
CA ARG A 182 -3.76 -25.24 -10.22
C ARG A 182 -4.31 -24.87 -11.59
N PRO A 183 -4.17 -25.73 -12.63
CA PRO A 183 -4.79 -25.45 -13.91
C PRO A 183 -6.30 -25.39 -13.71
N GLY A 184 -6.87 -24.18 -13.71
CA GLY A 184 -8.30 -23.94 -13.53
C GLY A 184 -9.08 -24.40 -14.75
N ARG A 185 -9.05 -25.69 -15.07
CA ARG A 185 -9.58 -26.28 -16.31
C ARG A 185 -9.89 -27.77 -16.20
N THR A 186 -10.26 -28.27 -15.02
CA THR A 186 -11.05 -29.51 -15.02
C THR A 186 -12.32 -29.25 -15.87
N PRO A 187 -12.88 -30.26 -16.56
CA PRO A 187 -14.17 -30.11 -17.25
C PRO A 187 -15.25 -29.48 -16.35
N GLU A 188 -15.16 -29.69 -15.05
CA GLU A 188 -16.01 -29.14 -14.00
C GLU A 188 -15.73 -27.64 -13.74
N ASP A 189 -14.47 -27.21 -13.70
CA ASP A 189 -14.11 -25.79 -13.54
C ASP A 189 -14.48 -24.96 -14.76
N LYS A 190 -14.45 -25.55 -15.97
CA LYS A 190 -14.90 -24.88 -17.21
C LYS A 190 -16.41 -24.58 -17.21
N LYS A 191 -17.19 -25.25 -16.35
CA LYS A 191 -18.62 -24.96 -16.14
C LYS A 191 -18.85 -23.86 -15.12
N LYS A 192 -17.81 -23.50 -14.34
CA LYS A 192 -17.85 -22.41 -13.37
C LYS A 192 -17.53 -21.10 -14.08
N THR A 193 -18.16 -20.02 -13.64
CA THR A 193 -17.77 -18.67 -14.07
C THR A 193 -16.33 -18.36 -13.62
N PRO A 194 -15.57 -17.50 -14.31
CA PRO A 194 -14.22 -17.10 -13.87
C PRO A 194 -14.15 -16.56 -12.42
N ASN A 195 -15.28 -16.16 -11.85
CA ASN A 195 -15.40 -15.66 -10.48
C ASN A 195 -15.47 -16.78 -9.43
N GLN A 196 -15.70 -18.02 -9.87
CA GLN A 196 -15.89 -19.20 -9.04
C GLN A 196 -14.64 -20.11 -9.00
N ILE A 197 -13.59 -19.80 -9.77
CA ILE A 197 -12.30 -20.49 -9.69
C ILE A 197 -11.43 -19.73 -8.67
N PRO A 198 -11.06 -20.33 -7.52
CA PRO A 198 -10.35 -19.63 -6.46
C PRO A 198 -8.89 -19.31 -6.84
N LEU A 199 -8.17 -20.24 -7.47
CA LEU A 199 -6.79 -20.03 -7.91
C LEU A 199 -6.56 -20.74 -9.24
N ALA A 200 -6.02 -20.04 -10.23
CA ALA A 200 -5.69 -20.60 -11.53
C ALA A 200 -4.21 -20.33 -11.83
N THR A 201 -3.41 -21.37 -12.09
CA THR A 201 -2.00 -21.24 -12.48
C THR A 201 -1.74 -22.08 -13.74
N PRO A 202 -0.60 -21.88 -14.44
CA PRO A 202 -0.23 -22.71 -15.57
C PRO A 202 -0.18 -24.21 -15.22
N ALA A 203 -0.36 -25.08 -16.22
CA ALA A 203 -0.40 -26.54 -16.00
C ALA A 203 0.93 -27.09 -15.45
N GLN A 204 2.04 -26.48 -15.84
CA GLN A 204 3.39 -26.77 -15.33
C GLN A 204 3.68 -26.19 -13.93
N GLY A 205 2.71 -25.46 -13.36
CA GLY A 205 2.87 -24.72 -12.11
C GLY A 205 3.67 -23.43 -12.24
N GLU A 206 3.64 -22.62 -11.19
CA GLU A 206 4.36 -21.35 -11.08
C GLU A 206 4.87 -21.18 -9.65
N THR A 207 5.96 -20.41 -9.47
CA THR A 207 6.46 -20.08 -8.13
C THR A 207 5.47 -19.17 -7.39
N ILE A 208 5.44 -19.27 -6.06
CA ILE A 208 4.41 -18.58 -5.27
C ILE A 208 4.52 -17.06 -5.33
N ASP A 209 5.73 -16.53 -5.48
CA ASP A 209 5.99 -15.10 -5.58
C ASP A 209 5.43 -14.52 -6.89
N ASN A 210 5.62 -15.22 -8.01
CA ASN A 210 5.02 -14.87 -9.29
C ASN A 210 3.49 -14.89 -9.21
N ILE A 211 2.90 -15.91 -8.58
CA ILE A 211 1.45 -16.01 -8.41
C ILE A 211 0.92 -14.89 -7.50
N ILE A 212 1.61 -14.58 -6.40
CA ILE A 212 1.28 -13.44 -5.53
C ILE A 212 1.28 -12.13 -6.33
N ALA A 213 2.30 -11.91 -7.15
CA ALA A 213 2.44 -10.69 -7.95
C ALA A 213 1.28 -10.49 -8.94
N TYR A 214 0.61 -11.56 -9.39
CA TYR A 214 -0.57 -11.44 -10.25
C TYR A 214 -1.73 -10.67 -9.60
N GLY A 215 -1.83 -10.71 -8.27
CA GLY A 215 -2.83 -9.99 -7.47
C GLY A 215 -2.66 -8.48 -7.44
N GLY A 216 -1.45 -8.00 -7.74
CA GLY A 216 -1.10 -6.58 -7.71
C GLY A 216 -1.90 -5.75 -8.71
N ALA A 217 -1.85 -4.43 -8.53
CA ALA A 217 -2.38 -3.51 -9.52
C ALA A 217 -1.49 -3.59 -10.77
N ARG A 218 -2.05 -4.02 -11.91
CA ARG A 218 -1.31 -4.20 -13.17
C ARG A 218 -2.18 -3.90 -14.38
N SER A 219 -1.53 -3.52 -15.47
CA SER A 219 -2.14 -3.06 -16.72
C SER A 219 -1.78 -3.92 -17.93
N ASP A 220 -0.89 -4.89 -17.76
CA ASP A 220 -0.58 -5.94 -18.73
C ASP A 220 -1.41 -7.21 -18.49
N ARG A 221 -1.50 -8.04 -19.53
CA ARG A 221 -2.26 -9.29 -19.47
C ARG A 221 -1.54 -10.30 -18.56
N VAL A 222 -2.27 -10.81 -17.58
CA VAL A 222 -1.98 -12.11 -16.94
C VAL A 222 -2.21 -13.21 -18.00
N PRO A 223 -1.52 -14.36 -17.96
CA PRO A 223 -1.74 -15.46 -18.91
C PRO A 223 -3.23 -15.72 -19.20
N ALA A 224 -3.55 -15.99 -20.47
CA ALA A 224 -4.92 -16.15 -20.94
C ALA A 224 -5.67 -17.21 -20.11
N ASP A 225 -6.87 -16.85 -19.67
CA ASP A 225 -7.79 -17.63 -18.82
C ASP A 225 -7.54 -17.56 -17.29
N HIS A 226 -6.72 -16.61 -16.83
CA HIS A 226 -6.62 -16.28 -15.39
C HIS A 226 -7.83 -15.46 -14.90
N ARG A 227 -8.28 -15.70 -13.66
CA ARG A 227 -9.40 -14.93 -13.07
C ARG A 227 -9.08 -13.45 -12.84
N LEU A 228 -7.79 -13.13 -12.68
CA LEU A 228 -7.30 -11.76 -12.55
C LEU A 228 -7.06 -11.20 -13.94
N THR A 229 -8.14 -10.70 -14.55
CA THR A 229 -8.08 -9.95 -15.80
C THR A 229 -7.47 -8.57 -15.55
N VAL A 230 -7.01 -7.92 -16.62
CA VAL A 230 -6.58 -6.51 -16.57
C VAL A 230 -7.67 -5.64 -15.95
N ASP A 231 -8.94 -5.87 -16.29
CA ASP A 231 -10.07 -5.11 -15.73
C ASP A 231 -10.17 -5.22 -14.21
N ARG A 232 -9.79 -6.37 -13.64
CA ARG A 232 -9.86 -6.62 -12.20
C ARG A 232 -8.67 -6.03 -11.47
N THR A 233 -7.47 -6.23 -12.01
CA THR A 233 -6.25 -5.69 -11.42
C THR A 233 -6.19 -4.17 -11.55
N SER A 234 -6.77 -3.59 -12.62
CA SER A 234 -6.88 -2.14 -12.78
C SER A 234 -7.71 -1.47 -11.68
N LYS A 235 -8.66 -2.18 -11.06
CA LYS A 235 -9.43 -1.64 -9.92
C LYS A 235 -8.62 -1.49 -8.64
N ASN A 236 -7.41 -2.05 -8.59
CA ASN A 236 -6.51 -1.94 -7.44
C ASN A 236 -5.62 -0.68 -7.53
N PHE A 237 -5.73 0.09 -8.61
CA PHE A 237 -5.14 1.43 -8.71
C PHE A 237 -6.07 2.49 -8.10
N ALA A 238 -5.45 3.60 -7.74
CA ALA A 238 -6.10 4.87 -7.45
C ALA A 238 -5.23 6.02 -7.98
N LEU A 239 -5.83 7.17 -8.29
CA LEU A 239 -5.08 8.37 -8.63
C LEU A 239 -5.13 9.33 -7.44
N VAL A 240 -3.98 9.50 -6.79
CA VAL A 240 -3.83 10.31 -5.56
C VAL A 240 -2.82 11.41 -5.80
N GLU A 241 -2.96 12.52 -5.08
CA GLU A 241 -2.01 13.63 -5.10
C GLU A 241 -0.58 13.12 -4.88
N GLU A 242 0.32 13.53 -5.76
CA GLU A 242 1.70 13.03 -5.88
C GLU A 242 2.45 13.09 -4.54
N ASP A 243 2.32 14.20 -3.82
CA ASP A 243 3.00 14.39 -2.55
C ASP A 243 2.48 13.45 -1.46
N THR A 244 1.16 13.19 -1.40
CA THR A 244 0.60 12.19 -0.48
C THR A 244 1.09 10.79 -0.83
N ASN A 245 1.13 10.44 -2.14
CA ASN A 245 1.63 9.15 -2.61
C ASN A 245 3.09 8.91 -2.18
N LYS A 246 3.96 9.91 -2.37
CA LYS A 246 5.37 9.85 -1.98
C LYS A 246 5.55 9.61 -0.47
N ARG A 247 4.71 10.23 0.37
CA ARG A 247 4.75 10.03 1.82
C ARG A 247 4.25 8.64 2.22
N LYS A 248 3.20 8.12 1.57
CA LYS A 248 2.76 6.73 1.74
C LYS A 248 3.92 5.76 1.48
N GLY A 249 4.61 5.92 0.34
CA GLY A 249 5.78 5.10 0.02
C GLY A 249 6.94 5.22 1.01
N THR A 250 7.03 6.31 1.79
CA THR A 250 8.02 6.49 2.86
C THR A 250 7.64 5.66 4.10
N PHE A 251 6.40 5.80 4.57
CA PHE A 251 5.89 5.02 5.71
C PHE A 251 5.93 3.52 5.45
N PHE A 252 5.55 3.07 4.25
CA PHE A 252 5.61 1.65 3.84
C PHE A 252 7.04 1.14 3.57
N LYS A 253 8.08 1.93 3.83
CA LYS A 253 9.47 1.44 3.93
C LYS A 253 9.92 1.35 5.38
N LEU A 254 9.00 1.54 6.33
CA LEU A 254 9.29 1.73 7.76
C LEU A 254 10.27 2.89 8.00
N ALA A 255 10.28 3.86 7.07
CA ALA A 255 11.12 5.04 7.15
C ALA A 255 10.32 6.20 7.75
N ASN A 256 11.02 7.02 8.52
CA ASN A 256 10.40 8.16 9.18
C ASN A 256 10.58 9.44 8.35
N PRO A 257 9.49 10.12 7.92
CA PRO A 257 9.63 11.41 7.27
C PRO A 257 10.22 12.44 8.24
N SER A 258 10.83 13.50 7.71
CA SER A 258 11.29 14.60 8.54
C SER A 258 10.12 15.24 9.29
N ALA A 259 10.38 15.68 10.52
CA ALA A 259 9.37 16.31 11.39
C ALA A 259 8.82 17.62 10.79
N LEU A 260 9.66 18.36 10.07
CA LEU A 260 9.31 19.59 9.34
C LEU A 260 9.72 19.45 7.88
N LYS A 261 9.26 20.39 7.03
CA LYS A 261 9.72 20.48 5.65
C LYS A 261 11.25 20.61 5.63
N PRO A 262 11.98 19.81 4.85
CA PRO A 262 13.41 19.99 4.66
C PRO A 262 13.72 21.34 4.00
N GLU A 263 14.88 21.91 4.30
CA GLU A 263 15.35 23.13 3.65
C GLU A 263 15.60 22.90 2.16
N ASP A 264 15.12 23.82 1.33
CA ASP A 264 15.50 23.85 -0.08
C ASP A 264 16.90 24.47 -0.19
N ARG A 265 17.91 23.60 -0.30
CA ARG A 265 19.32 24.00 -0.41
C ARG A 265 19.60 24.91 -1.61
N LYS A 266 18.73 24.96 -2.61
CA LYS A 266 18.87 25.88 -3.76
C LYS A 266 18.37 27.29 -3.46
N LYS A 267 17.43 27.44 -2.53
CA LYS A 267 16.82 28.72 -2.18
C LYS A 267 17.53 29.43 -1.03
N ASN A 268 18.41 28.74 -0.28
CA ASN A 268 19.09 29.29 0.92
C ASN A 268 18.13 29.96 1.93
N MET A 269 16.86 29.56 1.95
CA MET A 269 15.85 30.10 2.84
C MET A 269 15.24 28.97 3.67
N PRO A 270 15.09 29.14 5.00
CA PRO A 270 14.41 28.17 5.82
C PRO A 270 12.92 28.10 5.43
N PRO A 271 12.29 26.92 5.56
CA PRO A 271 10.87 26.79 5.28
C PRO A 271 10.04 27.68 6.20
N THR A 272 9.00 28.30 5.65
CA THR A 272 8.02 29.07 6.42
C THR A 272 7.16 28.16 7.31
N ALA A 273 6.47 28.74 8.28
CA ALA A 273 5.51 28.00 9.11
C ALA A 273 4.42 27.34 8.25
N ASN A 274 3.92 28.02 7.21
CA ASN A 274 2.88 27.48 6.33
C ASN A 274 3.39 26.31 5.48
N GLU A 275 4.62 26.40 4.97
CA GLU A 275 5.22 25.27 4.24
C GLU A 275 5.45 24.05 5.13
N SER A 276 5.84 24.26 6.39
CA SER A 276 5.96 23.17 7.36
C SER A 276 4.60 22.60 7.77
N ARG A 277 3.56 23.43 7.92
CA ARG A 277 2.18 22.95 8.13
C ARG A 277 1.71 22.11 6.96
N GLN A 278 1.91 22.58 5.72
CA GLN A 278 1.53 21.83 4.53
C GLN A 278 2.24 20.48 4.47
N TRP A 279 3.54 20.44 4.75
CA TRP A 279 4.31 19.21 4.85
C TRP A 279 3.68 18.20 5.84
N ILE A 280 3.35 18.67 7.05
CA ILE A 280 2.74 17.84 8.09
C ILE A 280 1.36 17.35 7.66
N ARG A 281 0.54 18.24 7.07
CA ARG A 281 -0.78 17.88 6.52
C ARG A 281 -0.68 16.78 5.48
N THR A 282 0.21 16.91 4.50
CA THR A 282 0.44 15.88 3.46
C THR A 282 0.88 14.54 4.06
N CYS A 283 1.74 14.57 5.09
CA CYS A 283 2.16 13.33 5.76
C CYS A 283 1.00 12.66 6.51
N ALA A 284 0.20 13.44 7.25
CA ALA A 284 -0.99 12.94 7.94
C ALA A 284 -2.08 12.45 6.96
N ALA A 285 -2.18 13.08 5.79
CA ALA A 285 -3.15 12.76 4.76
C ALA A 285 -3.00 11.32 4.22
N VAL A 286 -1.82 10.69 4.37
CA VAL A 286 -1.59 9.28 4.03
C VAL A 286 -2.59 8.36 4.75
N PHE A 287 -2.74 8.52 6.06
CA PHE A 287 -3.59 7.64 6.88
C PHE A 287 -5.08 7.91 6.63
N GLN A 288 -5.41 9.16 6.28
CA GLN A 288 -6.76 9.55 5.89
C GLN A 288 -7.14 9.01 4.52
N TYR A 289 -6.20 9.00 3.59
CA TYR A 289 -6.36 8.36 2.30
C TYR A 289 -6.57 6.84 2.45
N LEU A 290 -5.73 6.16 3.24
CA LEU A 290 -5.86 4.71 3.48
C LEU A 290 -7.18 4.36 4.19
N GLY A 291 -7.61 5.20 5.12
CA GLY A 291 -8.89 5.09 5.83
C GLY A 291 -10.09 5.64 5.07
N TYR A 292 -9.92 6.15 3.84
CA TYR A 292 -10.96 6.90 3.15
C TYR A 292 -12.20 6.04 2.86
N ARG A 293 -13.36 6.58 3.26
CA ARG A 293 -14.68 5.99 3.01
C ARG A 293 -15.63 7.09 2.53
N ASP A 294 -16.07 7.02 1.29
CA ASP A 294 -17.07 7.95 0.78
C ASP A 294 -18.47 7.48 1.16
N SER A 295 -19.00 7.99 2.28
CA SER A 295 -20.38 7.67 2.70
C SER A 295 -21.45 8.32 1.80
N ALA A 296 -21.09 9.29 0.96
CA ALA A 296 -22.02 10.01 0.09
C ALA A 296 -22.08 9.43 -1.33
N LYS A 297 -21.02 8.74 -1.80
CA LYS A 297 -20.94 8.10 -3.12
C LYS A 297 -20.62 6.60 -2.98
N PRO A 298 -21.60 5.75 -2.62
CA PRO A 298 -21.40 4.31 -2.41
C PRO A 298 -20.98 3.53 -3.67
N ALA A 299 -21.04 4.15 -4.85
CA ALA A 299 -20.54 3.57 -6.10
C ALA A 299 -19.00 3.51 -6.17
N LYS A 300 -18.29 4.12 -5.22
CA LYS A 300 -16.83 4.15 -5.15
C LYS A 300 -16.31 3.25 -4.03
N GLU A 301 -15.31 2.43 -4.36
CA GLU A 301 -14.76 1.47 -3.43
C GLU A 301 -13.84 2.18 -2.41
N PRO A 302 -13.98 1.89 -1.10
CA PRO A 302 -13.02 2.33 -0.10
C PRO A 302 -11.58 1.94 -0.46
N VAL A 303 -10.61 2.83 -0.22
CA VAL A 303 -9.19 2.56 -0.52
C VAL A 303 -8.71 1.32 0.22
N TRP A 304 -9.15 1.16 1.48
CA TRP A 304 -8.88 -0.04 2.27
C TRP A 304 -9.36 -1.35 1.60
N ASP A 305 -10.50 -1.34 0.90
CA ASP A 305 -11.01 -2.55 0.26
C ASP A 305 -10.13 -2.97 -0.92
N LYS A 306 -9.53 -2.01 -1.64
CA LYS A 306 -8.53 -2.27 -2.69
C LYS A 306 -7.27 -2.90 -2.08
N TRP A 307 -6.80 -2.38 -0.95
CA TRP A 307 -5.66 -2.95 -0.22
C TRP A 307 -5.95 -4.39 0.24
N MET A 308 -7.09 -4.58 0.90
CA MET A 308 -7.54 -5.88 1.41
C MET A 308 -7.73 -6.89 0.29
N ARG A 309 -8.17 -6.49 -0.90
CA ARG A 309 -8.32 -7.39 -2.04
C ARG A 309 -6.99 -8.03 -2.43
N VAL A 310 -5.91 -7.25 -2.44
CA VAL A 310 -4.57 -7.77 -2.75
C VAL A 310 -4.06 -8.63 -1.59
N SER A 311 -4.24 -8.21 -0.34
CA SER A 311 -3.84 -9.03 0.82
C SER A 311 -4.58 -10.37 0.89
N ASN A 312 -5.89 -10.38 0.59
CA ASN A 312 -6.70 -11.60 0.50
C ASN A 312 -6.25 -12.52 -0.66
N TRP A 313 -5.70 -11.95 -1.74
CA TRP A 313 -5.09 -12.76 -2.80
C TRP A 313 -3.83 -13.47 -2.29
N VAL A 314 -2.96 -12.76 -1.56
CA VAL A 314 -1.77 -13.36 -0.93
C VAL A 314 -2.19 -14.48 0.02
N ASP A 315 -3.15 -14.22 0.90
CA ASP A 315 -3.71 -15.21 1.84
C ASP A 315 -4.17 -16.48 1.12
N LEU A 316 -4.88 -16.34 -0.01
CA LEU A 316 -5.36 -17.46 -0.80
C LEU A 316 -4.22 -18.25 -1.47
N VAL A 317 -3.23 -17.57 -2.04
CA VAL A 317 -2.07 -18.24 -2.65
C VAL A 317 -1.31 -19.06 -1.60
N LEU A 318 -1.07 -18.47 -0.43
CA LEU A 318 -0.40 -19.14 0.68
C LEU A 318 -1.24 -20.28 1.26
N HIS A 319 -2.57 -20.12 1.32
CA HIS A 319 -3.47 -21.21 1.71
C HIS A 319 -3.38 -22.42 0.77
N GLU A 320 -3.35 -22.17 -0.54
CA GLU A 320 -3.24 -23.23 -1.54
C GLU A 320 -1.85 -23.87 -1.55
N PHE A 321 -0.79 -23.09 -1.33
CA PHE A 321 0.55 -23.61 -1.09
C PHE A 321 0.56 -24.53 0.15
N ASP A 322 0.04 -24.08 1.29
CA ASP A 322 0.04 -24.83 2.54
C ASP A 322 -0.67 -26.20 2.42
N LYS A 323 -1.65 -26.31 1.51
CA LYS A 323 -2.39 -27.55 1.23
C LYS A 323 -1.63 -28.53 0.35
N ASP A 324 -0.91 -28.03 -0.66
CA ASP A 324 -0.26 -28.87 -1.67
C ASP A 324 1.21 -29.16 -1.35
N TYR A 325 1.84 -28.31 -0.56
CA TYR A 325 3.25 -28.44 -0.24
C TYR A 325 3.49 -29.70 0.62
N PRO A 326 4.44 -30.57 0.24
CA PRO A 326 4.72 -31.80 0.99
C PRO A 326 5.55 -31.51 2.24
N TRP A 327 4.89 -31.01 3.30
CA TRP A 327 5.51 -30.70 4.58
C TRP A 327 6.28 -31.89 5.17
N GLY A 328 7.42 -31.59 5.79
CA GLY A 328 8.37 -32.53 6.39
C GLY A 328 9.45 -33.04 5.42
N LYS A 329 9.37 -32.69 4.12
CA LYS A 329 10.31 -33.17 3.09
C LYS A 329 11.76 -32.75 3.35
N TYR A 330 11.97 -31.56 3.91
CA TYR A 330 13.28 -30.97 4.14
C TYR A 330 13.60 -30.75 5.63
N GLY A 331 12.88 -31.43 6.53
CA GLY A 331 13.20 -31.49 7.94
C GLY A 331 13.30 -30.12 8.61
N ASP A 332 14.45 -29.83 9.22
CA ASP A 332 14.68 -28.61 10.00
C ASP A 332 14.97 -27.35 9.16
N GLU A 333 14.99 -27.47 7.83
CA GLU A 333 15.05 -26.31 6.93
C GLU A 333 13.68 -25.64 6.75
N GLU A 334 12.59 -26.42 6.89
CA GLU A 334 11.21 -25.94 6.83
C GLU A 334 10.83 -25.12 8.07
N PRO A 335 9.74 -24.32 8.01
CA PRO A 335 9.19 -23.75 9.22
C PRO A 335 8.73 -24.88 10.16
N LEU A 336 8.85 -24.68 11.46
CA LEU A 336 8.54 -25.71 12.46
C LEU A 336 7.51 -25.21 13.46
N ARG A 337 6.53 -26.04 13.82
CA ARG A 337 5.60 -25.73 14.90
C ARG A 337 5.96 -26.50 16.16
N ASP A 338 5.89 -25.82 17.30
CA ASP A 338 6.16 -26.46 18.60
C ASP A 338 5.05 -27.46 19.01
N ASP A 339 3.86 -27.40 18.39
CA ASP A 339 2.72 -28.31 18.66
C ASP A 339 2.71 -29.57 17.77
N GLY A 340 3.76 -29.78 16.96
CA GLY A 340 3.91 -30.94 16.09
C GLY A 340 2.98 -30.97 14.86
N ARG A 341 2.13 -29.94 14.65
CA ARG A 341 1.34 -29.81 13.42
C ARG A 341 2.21 -29.29 12.28
N HIS A 342 1.74 -29.45 11.04
CA HIS A 342 2.41 -28.84 9.90
C HIS A 342 2.37 -27.30 10.01
N PRO A 343 3.50 -26.62 9.71
CA PRO A 343 3.55 -25.17 9.64
C PRO A 343 2.63 -24.64 8.53
N SER A 344 2.51 -23.32 8.47
CA SER A 344 1.68 -22.64 7.48
C SER A 344 2.33 -21.32 7.09
N LEU A 345 2.67 -21.15 5.81
CA LEU A 345 3.12 -19.87 5.26
C LEU A 345 2.02 -18.82 5.37
N ARG A 346 0.74 -19.22 5.24
CA ARG A 346 -0.39 -18.32 5.47
C ARG A 346 -0.37 -17.75 6.89
N SER A 347 -0.11 -18.59 7.90
CA SER A 347 -0.05 -18.15 9.30
C SER A 347 1.15 -17.23 9.56
N LEU A 348 2.30 -17.53 8.93
CA LEU A 348 3.49 -16.67 8.98
C LEU A 348 3.24 -15.31 8.33
N TYR A 349 2.56 -15.27 7.17
CA TYR A 349 2.18 -14.03 6.51
C TYR A 349 1.18 -13.23 7.33
N ALA A 350 0.13 -13.87 7.88
CA ALA A 350 -0.85 -13.20 8.74
C ALA A 350 -0.19 -12.55 9.96
N TYR A 351 0.71 -13.27 10.63
CA TYR A 351 1.50 -12.69 11.72
C TYR A 351 2.38 -11.52 11.24
N TRP A 352 3.11 -11.72 10.14
CA TRP A 352 4.04 -10.71 9.64
C TRP A 352 3.32 -9.43 9.20
N ILE A 353 2.20 -9.55 8.48
CA ILE A 353 1.48 -8.38 7.97
C ILE A 353 0.87 -7.58 9.13
N ASP A 354 0.38 -8.24 10.18
CA ASP A 354 -0.12 -7.57 11.38
C ASP A 354 1.01 -6.78 12.07
N VAL A 355 2.18 -7.40 12.27
CA VAL A 355 3.35 -6.73 12.86
C VAL A 355 3.85 -5.59 11.96
N TYR A 356 3.89 -5.81 10.66
CA TYR A 356 4.35 -4.81 9.69
C TYR A 356 3.45 -3.58 9.67
N LEU A 357 2.13 -3.76 9.67
CA LEU A 357 1.17 -2.65 9.73
C LEU A 357 1.22 -1.95 11.09
N SER A 358 1.32 -2.69 12.20
CA SER A 358 1.51 -2.11 13.53
C SER A 358 2.76 -1.23 13.60
N ASN A 359 3.88 -1.69 13.03
CA ASN A 359 5.11 -0.89 12.98
C ASN A 359 4.95 0.39 12.15
N ILE A 360 4.13 0.38 11.09
CA ILE A 360 3.82 1.59 10.32
C ILE A 360 3.03 2.58 11.19
N GLU A 361 2.06 2.09 11.96
CA GLU A 361 1.26 2.89 12.90
C GLU A 361 2.15 3.49 14.01
N ASP A 362 3.05 2.71 14.60
CA ASP A 362 4.01 3.17 15.60
C ASP A 362 4.95 4.25 15.05
N VAL A 363 5.48 4.06 13.83
CA VAL A 363 6.31 5.06 13.13
C VAL A 363 5.54 6.35 12.89
N ALA A 364 4.25 6.25 12.57
CA ALA A 364 3.38 7.40 12.36
C ALA A 364 3.10 8.16 13.66
N GLU A 365 2.84 7.45 14.75
CA GLU A 365 2.60 8.04 16.08
C GLU A 365 3.84 8.78 16.60
N ASP A 366 5.02 8.16 16.53
CA ASP A 366 6.28 8.81 16.89
C ASP A 366 6.56 10.04 16.01
N TRP A 367 6.33 9.92 14.70
CA TRP A 367 6.47 11.03 13.77
C TRP A 367 5.56 12.20 14.13
N ALA A 368 4.27 11.96 14.42
CA ALA A 368 3.32 13.00 14.77
C ALA A 368 3.76 13.77 16.03
N THR A 369 4.22 13.04 17.05
CA THR A 369 4.75 13.62 18.29
C THR A 369 5.96 14.52 18.03
N ARG A 370 6.93 14.04 17.23
CA ARG A 370 8.12 14.83 16.87
C ARG A 370 7.80 16.01 15.96
N ALA A 371 6.86 15.86 15.03
CA ALA A 371 6.41 16.92 14.15
C ALA A 371 5.82 18.09 14.95
N LYS A 372 4.95 17.78 15.93
CA LYS A 372 4.39 18.78 16.86
C LYS A 372 5.48 19.48 17.65
N ALA A 373 6.32 18.72 18.35
CA ALA A 373 7.39 19.30 19.18
C ALA A 373 8.36 20.17 18.37
N ALA A 374 8.74 19.72 17.16
CA ALA A 374 9.62 20.49 16.27
C ALA A 374 8.95 21.76 15.75
N PHE A 375 7.65 21.69 15.41
CA PHE A 375 6.90 22.85 14.94
C PHE A 375 6.77 23.91 16.03
N GLU A 376 6.33 23.51 17.23
CA GLU A 376 6.17 24.41 18.37
C GLU A 376 7.51 25.04 18.78
N LYS A 377 8.60 24.26 18.76
CA LYS A 377 9.94 24.77 19.03
C LYS A 377 10.41 25.82 18.01
N LYS A 378 10.09 25.63 16.73
CA LYS A 378 10.60 26.50 15.65
C LYS A 378 9.73 27.72 15.40
N TYR A 379 8.41 27.58 15.49
CA TYR A 379 7.44 28.62 15.09
C TYR A 379 6.55 29.09 16.25
N GLY A 380 6.69 28.51 17.44
CA GLY A 380 5.83 28.75 18.59
C GLY A 380 4.59 27.85 18.60
N SER A 381 3.96 27.73 19.76
CA SER A 381 2.68 27.05 19.91
C SER A 381 1.55 27.85 19.28
N GLY A 382 0.56 27.16 18.70
CA GLY A 382 -0.64 27.80 18.18
C GLY A 382 -1.38 28.54 19.30
N THR A 383 -1.60 29.85 19.11
CA THR A 383 -2.28 30.68 20.11
C THR A 383 -3.80 30.62 19.95
N ARG A 384 -4.27 30.22 18.76
CA ARG A 384 -5.69 30.13 18.43
C ARG A 384 -6.24 28.72 18.69
N GLN A 385 -7.53 28.66 19.03
CA GLN A 385 -8.20 27.40 19.37
C GLN A 385 -8.28 26.42 18.19
N ASP A 386 -8.36 26.91 16.95
CA ASP A 386 -8.35 26.10 15.74
C ASP A 386 -6.97 25.49 15.46
N GLU A 387 -5.88 26.23 15.74
CA GLU A 387 -4.51 25.69 15.65
C GLU A 387 -4.25 24.63 16.72
N LYS A 388 -4.81 24.80 17.92
CA LYS A 388 -4.74 23.78 18.98
C LYS A 388 -5.54 22.54 18.62
N ALA A 389 -6.78 22.72 18.14
CA ALA A 389 -7.65 21.63 17.70
C ALA A 389 -7.08 20.85 16.50
N TRP A 390 -6.25 21.48 15.67
CA TRP A 390 -5.56 20.81 14.57
C TRP A 390 -4.55 19.75 15.04
N TRP A 391 -3.91 19.96 16.20
CA TRP A 391 -2.96 19.00 16.78
C TRP A 391 -3.61 17.91 17.63
N GLU A 392 -4.91 18.04 17.93
CA GLU A 392 -5.67 17.08 18.76
C GLU A 392 -6.48 16.09 17.92
N GLN A 393 -6.49 16.26 16.59
CA GLN A 393 -7.12 15.39 15.58
C GLN A 393 -6.08 14.53 14.89
#